data_AF-A0A1E3WGZ4-F1
#
_entry.id   AF-A0A1E3WGZ4-F1
#
_cell.length_a   1.000
_cell.length_b   1.000
_cell.length_c   1.000
_cell.angle_alpha   90.00
_cell.angle_beta   90.00
_cell.angle_gamma   90.00
#
_symmetry.space_group_name_H-M   'P 1'
#
loop_
_entity.id
_entity.type
_entity.pdbx_description
1 polymer ?
#
loop_
_entity_poly.entity_id
_entity_poly.type
_entity_poly.pdbx_seq_one_letter_code
_entity_poly.pdbx_strand_id
1 'polypeptide(L)' 'MTRYQYKEIVNYPPSAALVECNLPFIDKPATYGAAALRDEAWLEAFKQCACKIEMNRTFYGFKNGNKTCQY' A
#
# COMPACT_ATOMS: atom_id res chain seq x y z
N MET A 1 -9.49 14.06 -29.99
CA MET A 1 -9.58 14.18 -28.53
C MET A 1 -10.50 13.07 -28.02
N THR A 2 -9.93 11.95 -27.59
CA THR A 2 -10.69 10.85 -26.98
C THR A 2 -11.06 11.25 -25.56
N ARG A 3 -12.37 11.45 -25.32
CA ARG A 3 -12.94 11.71 -24.00
C ARG A 3 -12.65 10.52 -23.09
N TYR A 4 -11.73 10.69 -22.14
CA TYR A 4 -11.71 9.86 -20.94
C TYR A 4 -13.04 10.11 -20.21
N GLN A 5 -14.02 9.23 -20.40
CA GLN A 5 -15.23 9.26 -19.58
C GLN A 5 -14.80 8.95 -18.14
N TYR A 6 -14.73 9.99 -17.32
CA TYR A 6 -14.65 9.85 -15.86
C TYR A 6 -15.95 9.18 -15.40
N LYS A 7 -15.89 7.86 -15.24
CA LYS A 7 -16.95 7.10 -14.61
C LYS A 7 -16.82 7.41 -13.11
N GLU A 8 -17.72 8.19 -12.54
CA GLU A 8 -17.80 8.37 -11.10
C GLU A 8 -18.02 6.98 -10.46
N ILE A 9 -16.96 6.39 -9.93
CA ILE A 9 -17.07 5.16 -9.16
C ILE A 9 -17.48 5.59 -7.75
N VAL A 10 -18.79 5.62 -7.50
CA VAL A 10 -19.42 6.05 -6.23
C VAL A 10 -19.23 5.03 -5.09
N ASN A 11 -18.61 3.88 -5.37
CA ASN A 11 -18.24 2.92 -4.33
C ASN A 11 -16.86 3.28 -3.79
N TYR A 12 -16.83 3.81 -2.57
CA TYR A 12 -15.61 3.96 -1.81
C TYR A 12 -15.21 2.61 -1.20
N PRO A 13 -13.92 2.24 -1.24
CA PRO A 13 -13.44 1.08 -0.49
C PRO A 13 -13.65 1.33 1.01
N PRO A 14 -13.66 0.26 1.84
CA PRO A 14 -13.71 0.43 3.29
C PRO A 14 -12.62 1.41 3.73
N SER A 15 -12.96 2.34 4.62
CA SER A 15 -12.08 3.44 5.04
C SER A 15 -10.68 2.98 5.48
N ALA A 16 -10.59 1.76 6.03
CA ALA A 16 -9.35 1.07 6.39
C ALA A 16 -8.34 0.94 5.21
N ALA A 17 -8.82 0.92 3.98
CA ALA A 17 -8.01 0.79 2.78
C ALA A 17 -7.65 2.16 2.15
N LEU A 18 -8.33 3.24 2.54
CA LEU A 18 -7.96 4.62 2.17
C LEU A 18 -6.89 5.22 3.10
N VAL A 19 -6.52 4.51 4.17
CA VAL A 19 -5.51 4.98 5.13
C VAL A 19 -4.13 5.05 4.48
N GLU A 20 -3.49 6.21 4.59
CA GLU A 20 -2.12 6.44 4.09
C GLU A 20 -1.14 5.36 4.58
N CYS A 21 -0.21 4.99 3.70
CA CYS A 21 0.88 4.11 4.07
C CYS A 21 1.90 4.88 4.91
N ASN A 22 1.76 4.79 6.23
CA ASN A 22 2.70 5.40 7.16
C ASN A 22 4.05 4.69 7.10
N LEU A 23 5.11 5.49 6.98
CA LEU A 23 6.48 4.99 7.12
C LEU A 23 6.76 4.78 8.61
N PRO A 24 7.39 3.66 9.01
CA PRO A 24 7.69 3.37 10.41
C PRO A 24 8.75 4.33 10.98
N PHE A 25 9.61 4.89 10.11
CA PHE A 25 10.61 5.88 10.47
C PHE A 25 10.62 6.98 9.42
N ILE A 26 10.54 8.24 9.87
CA ILE A 26 10.63 9.43 9.00
C ILE A 26 12.09 9.86 8.84
N ASP A 27 12.88 9.66 9.90
CA ASP A 27 14.27 10.10 9.94
C ASP A 27 15.24 9.08 9.36
N LYS A 28 16.21 9.59 8.62
CA LYS A 28 17.35 8.80 8.13
C LYS A 28 18.13 8.22 9.32
N PRO A 29 18.48 6.92 9.30
CA PRO A 29 19.33 6.34 10.33
C PRO A 29 20.73 6.98 10.30
N ALA A 30 21.26 7.28 11.49
CA ALA A 30 22.58 7.91 11.63
C ALA A 30 23.74 6.98 11.28
N THR A 31 23.54 5.67 11.36
CA THR A 31 24.56 4.64 11.10
C THR A 31 23.99 3.45 10.33
N TYR A 32 24.87 2.68 9.69
CA TYR A 32 24.48 1.45 9.01
C TYR A 32 23.86 0.42 9.97
N GLY A 33 24.41 0.27 11.18
CA GLY A 33 23.84 -0.64 12.19
C GLY A 33 22.42 -0.25 12.60
N ALA A 34 22.14 1.06 12.74
CA ALA A 34 20.79 1.55 12.98
C ALA A 34 19.85 1.34 11.78
N ALA A 35 20.38 1.33 10.54
CA ALA A 35 19.59 0.99 9.36
C ALA A 35 19.23 -0.51 9.34
N ALA A 36 20.21 -1.38 9.60
CA ALA A 36 20.00 -2.83 9.62
C ALA A 36 18.96 -3.26 10.68
N LEU A 37 18.98 -2.65 11.86
CA LEU A 37 17.97 -2.92 12.90
C LEU A 37 16.55 -2.48 12.52
N ARG A 38 16.41 -1.56 11.57
CA ARG A 38 15.11 -1.07 11.10
C ARG A 38 14.61 -1.82 9.88
N ASP A 39 15.44 -2.67 9.25
CA ASP A 39 15.16 -3.29 7.97
C ASP A 39 13.90 -4.18 8.00
N GLU A 40 13.78 -5.01 9.05
CA GLU A 40 12.60 -5.85 9.24
C GLU A 40 11.30 -5.03 9.42
N ALA A 41 11.37 -3.96 10.21
CA ALA A 41 10.24 -3.06 10.42
C ALA A 41 9.85 -2.30 9.15
N TRP A 42 10.82 -1.90 8.35
CA TRP A 42 10.60 -1.31 7.03
C TRP A 42 9.91 -2.31 6.10
N LEU A 43 10.44 -3.52 5.99
CA LEU A 43 9.88 -4.57 5.14
C LEU A 43 8.43 -4.90 5.52
N GLU A 44 8.15 -5.01 6.82
CA GLU A 44 6.79 -5.29 7.31
C GLU A 44 5.83 -4.14 7.00
N ALA A 45 6.23 -2.89 7.22
CA ALA A 45 5.42 -1.73 6.86
C ALA A 45 5.14 -1.66 5.34
N PHE A 46 6.13 -1.98 4.51
CA PHE A 46 5.95 -2.07 3.05
C PHE A 46 4.98 -3.17 2.65
N LYS A 47 5.07 -4.36 3.27
CA LYS A 47 4.13 -5.47 3.03
C LYS A 47 2.69 -5.08 3.37
N GLN A 48 2.49 -4.47 4.55
CA GLN A 48 1.17 -4.02 4.99
C GLN A 48 0.60 -2.95 4.05
N CYS A 49 1.42 -2.01 3.60
CA CYS A 49 1.03 -0.99 2.62
C CYS A 49 0.64 -1.62 1.27
N ALA A 50 1.51 -2.48 0.73
CA ALA A 50 1.25 -3.21 -0.52
C ALA A 50 -0.09 -3.97 -0.44
N CYS A 51 -0.40 -4.51 0.74
CA CYS A 51 -1.64 -5.21 0.94
C CYS A 51 -2.90 -4.36 0.91
N LYS A 52 -2.86 -3.17 1.51
CA LYS A 52 -3.98 -2.22 1.39
C LYS A 52 -4.20 -1.82 -0.07
N ILE A 53 -3.12 -1.63 -0.84
CA ILE A 53 -3.21 -1.32 -2.27
C ILE A 53 -3.84 -2.48 -3.04
N GLU A 54 -3.45 -3.72 -2.78
CA GLU A 54 -4.09 -4.89 -3.40
C GLU A 54 -5.59 -4.97 -3.06
N MET A 55 -5.96 -4.79 -1.78
CA MET A 55 -7.37 -4.79 -1.37
C MET A 55 -8.18 -3.70 -2.10
N ASN A 56 -7.63 -2.49 -2.24
CA ASN A 56 -8.26 -1.42 -3.03
C ASN A 56 -8.42 -1.81 -4.50
N ARG A 57 -7.37 -2.35 -5.11
CA ARG A 57 -7.40 -2.78 -6.52
C ARG A 57 -8.45 -3.87 -6.73
N THR A 58 -8.52 -4.85 -5.85
CA THR A 58 -9.53 -5.91 -5.88
C THR A 58 -10.93 -5.35 -5.73
N PHE A 59 -11.14 -4.40 -4.81
CA PHE A 59 -12.44 -3.73 -4.62
C PHE A 59 -12.93 -3.04 -5.90
N TYR A 60 -12.03 -2.39 -6.63
CA TYR A 60 -12.32 -1.77 -7.93
C TYR A 60 -12.31 -2.74 -9.13
N GLY A 61 -12.18 -4.05 -8.90
CA GLY A 61 -12.20 -5.07 -9.94
C GLY A 61 -10.91 -5.22 -10.74
N PHE A 62 -9.81 -4.56 -10.34
CA PHE A 62 -8.49 -4.78 -10.91
C PHE A 62 -7.92 -6.08 -10.32
N LYS A 63 -8.09 -7.19 -11.05
CA LYS A 63 -7.49 -8.48 -10.66
C LYS A 63 -5.98 -8.44 -10.89
N ASN A 64 -5.19 -8.46 -9.81
CA ASN A 64 -3.77 -8.74 -9.88
C ASN A 64 -3.57 -10.22 -9.51
N GLY A 65 -2.80 -10.97 -10.31
CA GLY A 65 -2.54 -12.40 -10.07
C GLY A 65 -1.58 -12.65 -8.89
N ASN A 66 -0.93 -11.59 -8.39
CA ASN A 66 -0.12 -11.64 -7.19
C ASN A 66 -1.02 -11.60 -5.95
N LYS A 67 -0.82 -12.60 -5.10
CA LYS A 67 -1.49 -12.79 -3.84
C LYS A 67 -0.55 -12.34 -2.72
N THR A 68 -0.12 -11.07 -2.72
CA THR A 68 0.85 -10.63 -1.69
C THR A 68 0.22 -10.58 -0.28
N CYS A 69 -1.11 -10.66 -0.18
CA CYS A 69 -1.87 -10.67 1.09
C CYS A 69 -2.41 -12.01 1.53
N GLN A 70 -1.85 -13.12 1.04
CA GLN A 70 -2.18 -14.42 1.60
C GLN A 70 -1.32 -14.68 2.82
N TYR A 71 -1.93 -14.47 3.99
CA TYR A 71 -1.51 -15.09 5.25
C TYR A 71 -1.92 -16.56 5.26
#